data_AF-A0A7Y2F4G0-F1
#
_entry.id   AF-A0A7Y2F4G0-F1
#
_cell.length_a   1.000
_cell.length_b   1.000
_cell.length_c   1.000
_cell.angle_alpha   90.00
_cell.angle_beta   90.00
_cell.angle_gamma   90.00
#
_symmetry.space_group_name_H-M   'P 1'
#
loop_
_entity.id
_entity.type
_entity.pdbx_description
1 polymer ?
#
loop_
_entity_poly.entity_id
_entity_poly.type
_entity_poly.pdbx_seq_one_letter_code
_entity_poly.pdbx_strand_id
1 'polypeptide(L)'
;MPQKIESRRRARWGFDYLNYGAYADQVAHYMSRFPHCKVYLTEDLKDKQSLINDITEFLSVDRLEIRDEVTANPSGIPKSRFLVDQMRKNRAMKWMVNQLPETTKHKLLNKRDKMMSKLLVKEPMRTDTREMLKTYYQDDLLKLESIIGRSLEHWR
;
A
#
# COMPACT_ATOMS: atom_id res chain seq x y z
N MET A 1 -2.08 14.32 18.22
CA MET A 1 -2.34 13.90 16.81
C MET A 1 -3.82 13.97 16.44
N PRO A 2 -4.77 13.42 17.22
CA PRO A 2 -6.20 13.43 16.86
C PRO A 2 -6.79 14.83 16.66
N GLN A 3 -6.45 15.78 17.54
CA GLN A 3 -6.92 17.18 17.43
C GLN A 3 -6.43 17.89 16.14
N LYS A 4 -5.25 17.52 15.62
CA LYS A 4 -4.74 18.06 14.34
C LYS A 4 -5.44 17.43 13.12
N ILE A 5 -5.85 16.17 13.24
CA ILE A 5 -6.62 15.48 12.19
C ILE A 5 -8.04 16.05 12.16
N GLU A 6 -8.66 16.22 13.33
CA GLU A 6 -10.00 16.81 13.47
C GLU A 6 -10.07 18.24 12.89
N SER A 7 -9.09 19.08 13.22
CA SER A 7 -9.06 20.45 12.68
C SER A 7 -8.87 20.48 11.16
N ARG A 8 -8.01 19.60 10.61
CA ARG A 8 -7.81 19.47 9.16
C ARG A 8 -9.01 18.89 8.44
N ARG A 9 -9.70 17.92 9.03
CA ARG A 9 -10.94 17.33 8.51
C ARG A 9 -12.01 18.39 8.30
N ARG A 10 -12.15 19.33 9.24
CA ARG A 10 -13.09 20.46 9.12
C ARG A 10 -12.67 21.47 8.05
N ALA A 11 -11.37 21.68 7.87
CA ALA A 11 -10.84 22.66 6.92
C ALA A 11 -10.80 22.15 5.47
N ARG A 12 -10.65 20.84 5.25
CA ARG A 12 -10.51 20.26 3.91
C ARG A 12 -10.95 18.80 3.87
N TRP A 13 -11.74 18.47 2.85
CA TRP A 13 -12.11 17.09 2.54
C TRP A 13 -10.86 16.23 2.25
N GLY A 14 -10.88 14.96 2.66
CA GLY A 14 -9.77 14.02 2.44
C GLY A 14 -8.71 13.97 3.55
N PHE A 15 -8.91 14.65 4.68
CA PHE A 15 -7.93 14.69 5.78
C PHE A 15 -8.27 13.79 6.98
N ASP A 16 -9.20 12.85 6.84
CA ASP A 16 -9.61 11.94 7.92
C ASP A 16 -8.77 10.65 7.95
N TYR A 17 -7.50 10.79 8.33
CA TYR A 17 -6.54 9.68 8.38
C TYR A 17 -6.88 8.59 9.42
N LEU A 18 -7.79 8.86 10.35
CA LEU A 18 -8.22 7.87 11.34
C LEU A 18 -9.41 7.07 10.83
N ASN A 19 -10.49 7.73 10.40
CA ASN A 19 -11.68 7.01 9.99
C ASN A 19 -11.49 6.25 8.67
N TYR A 20 -10.60 6.71 7.78
CA TYR A 20 -10.25 5.93 6.59
C TYR A 20 -9.55 4.61 6.91
N GLY A 21 -8.93 4.48 8.09
CA GLY A 21 -8.30 3.24 8.55
C GLY A 21 -9.22 2.32 9.36
N ALA A 22 -10.41 2.79 9.75
CA ALA A 22 -11.42 2.00 10.45
C ALA A 22 -12.33 1.31 9.42
N TYR A 23 -11.99 0.07 9.08
CA TYR A 23 -12.52 -0.60 7.89
C TYR A 23 -13.83 -1.33 8.14
N ALA A 24 -14.16 -1.69 9.38
CA ALA A 24 -15.24 -2.64 9.65
C ALA A 24 -16.58 -2.20 9.06
N ASP A 25 -17.00 -0.96 9.31
CA ASP A 25 -18.27 -0.45 8.79
C ASP A 25 -18.29 -0.36 7.27
N GLN A 26 -17.18 0.05 6.67
CA GLN A 26 -17.05 0.21 5.23
C GLN A 26 -17.13 -1.16 4.55
N VAL A 27 -16.38 -2.14 5.04
CA VAL A 27 -16.37 -3.52 4.53
C VAL A 27 -17.75 -4.18 4.70
N ALA A 28 -18.36 -4.06 5.87
CA ALA A 28 -19.71 -4.58 6.11
C ALA A 28 -20.73 -3.96 5.14
N HIS A 29 -20.61 -2.67 4.84
CA HIS A 29 -21.46 -2.00 3.87
C HIS A 29 -21.30 -2.63 2.48
N TYR A 30 -20.09 -2.79 1.97
CA TYR A 30 -19.88 -3.44 0.67
C TYR A 30 -20.41 -4.88 0.65
N MET A 31 -20.06 -5.70 1.63
CA MET A 31 -20.46 -7.12 1.66
C MET A 31 -21.98 -7.32 1.78
N SER A 32 -22.70 -6.37 2.39
CA SER A 32 -24.17 -6.43 2.48
C SER A 32 -24.91 -5.95 1.24
N ARG A 33 -24.27 -5.17 0.35
CA ARG A 33 -24.88 -4.70 -0.90
C ARG A 33 -24.46 -5.50 -2.12
N PHE A 34 -23.25 -6.07 -2.10
CA PHE A 34 -22.69 -6.78 -3.24
C PHE A 34 -22.61 -8.28 -2.92
N PRO A 35 -23.46 -9.13 -3.53
CA PRO A 35 -23.48 -10.56 -3.24
C PRO A 35 -22.19 -11.27 -3.66
N HIS A 36 -21.45 -10.69 -4.61
CA HIS A 36 -20.13 -11.14 -5.05
C HIS A 36 -19.09 -10.13 -4.59
N CYS A 37 -18.72 -10.20 -3.31
CA CYS A 37 -17.70 -9.37 -2.70
C CYS A 37 -16.68 -10.26 -1.97
N LYS A 38 -15.38 -9.97 -2.16
CA LYS A 38 -14.28 -10.67 -1.49
C LYS A 38 -13.26 -9.66 -1.00
N VAL A 39 -12.74 -9.89 0.21
CA VAL A 39 -11.80 -8.99 0.89
C VAL A 39 -10.43 -9.66 0.92
N TYR A 40 -9.42 -8.92 0.47
CA TYR A 40 -8.02 -9.32 0.52
C TYR A 40 -7.23 -8.35 1.39
N LEU A 41 -6.27 -8.88 2.13
CA LEU A 41 -5.36 -8.12 2.97
C LEU A 41 -4.02 -7.92 2.26
N THR A 42 -3.25 -6.93 2.71
CA THR A 42 -1.91 -6.67 2.14
C THR A 42 -0.99 -7.88 2.33
N GLU A 43 -1.19 -8.63 3.40
CA GLU A 43 -0.44 -9.84 3.71
C GLU A 43 -0.66 -10.97 2.71
N ASP A 44 -1.76 -10.97 1.96
CA ASP A 44 -2.02 -11.97 0.92
C ASP A 44 -1.07 -11.80 -0.28
N LEU A 45 -0.49 -10.61 -0.45
CA LEU A 45 0.55 -10.35 -1.45
C LEU A 45 1.86 -11.11 -1.19
N LYS A 46 2.01 -11.75 -0.01
CA LYS A 46 3.16 -12.63 0.26
C LYS A 46 3.17 -13.85 -0.64
N ASP A 47 2.01 -14.38 -1.00
CA ASP A 47 1.85 -15.45 -1.98
C ASP A 47 1.04 -14.94 -3.18
N LYS A 48 1.73 -14.21 -4.05
CA LYS A 48 1.12 -13.52 -5.19
C LYS A 48 0.42 -14.47 -6.14
N GLN A 49 1.00 -15.64 -6.41
CA GLN A 49 0.41 -16.58 -7.37
C GLN A 49 -0.85 -17.22 -6.80
N SER A 50 -0.84 -17.57 -5.51
CA SER A 50 -2.04 -18.04 -4.81
C SER A 50 -3.15 -16.97 -4.82
N LEU A 51 -2.81 -15.71 -4.48
CA LEU A 51 -3.75 -14.60 -4.50
C LEU A 51 -4.36 -14.38 -5.90
N ILE A 52 -3.55 -14.39 -6.96
CA ILE A 52 -4.07 -14.25 -8.33
C ILE A 52 -4.94 -15.41 -8.73
N ASN A 53 -4.55 -16.65 -8.42
CA ASN A 53 -5.38 -17.81 -8.71
C ASN A 53 -6.76 -17.65 -8.06
N ASP A 54 -6.78 -17.28 -6.78
CA ASP A 54 -8.00 -17.05 -6.02
C ASP A 54 -8.84 -15.88 -6.57
N ILE A 55 -8.21 -14.79 -7.02
CA ILE A 55 -8.89 -13.67 -7.69
C ILE A 55 -9.48 -14.11 -9.04
N THR A 56 -8.71 -14.82 -9.87
CA THR A 56 -9.18 -15.28 -11.20
C THR A 56 -10.34 -16.27 -11.06
N GLU A 57 -10.28 -17.15 -10.05
CA GLU A 57 -11.36 -18.07 -9.72
C GLU A 57 -12.61 -17.30 -9.24
N PHE A 58 -12.45 -16.36 -8.31
CA PHE A 58 -13.55 -15.52 -7.82
C PHE A 58 -14.23 -14.72 -8.95
N LEU A 59 -13.44 -14.22 -9.91
CA LEU A 59 -13.94 -13.47 -11.08
C LEU A 59 -14.40 -14.38 -12.23
N SER A 60 -14.22 -15.70 -12.13
CA SER A 60 -14.54 -16.67 -13.19
C SER A 60 -13.85 -16.36 -14.53
N VAL A 61 -12.56 -16.03 -14.48
CA VAL A 61 -11.70 -15.79 -15.66
C VAL A 61 -10.55 -16.80 -15.71
N ASP A 62 -9.92 -16.91 -16.88
CA ASP A 62 -8.74 -17.76 -17.05
C ASP A 62 -7.61 -17.39 -16.10
N ARG A 63 -6.88 -18.41 -15.64
CA ARG A 63 -5.75 -18.23 -14.71
C ARG A 63 -4.66 -17.38 -15.36
N LEU A 64 -4.09 -16.48 -14.56
CA LEU A 64 -2.99 -15.61 -14.95
C LEU A 64 -1.72 -15.97 -14.20
N GLU A 65 -0.62 -16.07 -14.93
CA GLU A 65 0.72 -16.29 -14.36
C GLU A 65 1.42 -14.94 -14.16
N ILE A 66 1.81 -14.63 -12.92
CA ILE A 66 2.62 -13.45 -12.65
C ILE A 66 4.09 -13.75 -12.97
N ARG A 67 4.63 -13.03 -13.96
CA ARG A 67 6.04 -13.20 -14.38
C ARG A 67 6.99 -12.15 -13.82
N ASP A 68 6.48 -11.00 -13.39
CA ASP A 68 7.32 -9.84 -13.05
C ASP A 68 7.16 -9.40 -11.59
N GLU A 69 8.30 -9.25 -10.91
CA GLU A 69 8.38 -8.59 -9.61
C GLU A 69 8.78 -7.12 -9.76
N VAL A 70 7.82 -6.27 -10.13
CA VAL A 70 8.06 -4.83 -10.17
C VAL A 70 7.80 -4.24 -8.79
N THR A 71 8.87 -3.80 -8.11
CA THR A 71 8.73 -2.95 -6.93
C THR A 71 8.69 -1.48 -7.38
N ALA A 72 7.48 -0.94 -7.52
CA ALA A 72 7.28 0.46 -7.88
C ALA A 72 7.18 1.36 -6.63
N ASN A 73 7.51 2.64 -6.81
CA ASN A 73 7.28 3.71 -5.81
C ASN A 73 7.89 3.45 -4.42
N PRO A 74 9.23 3.25 -4.33
CA PRO A 74 9.88 3.16 -3.03
C PRO A 74 9.65 4.46 -2.23
N SER A 75 9.07 4.32 -1.05
CA SER A 75 8.79 5.41 -0.11
C SER A 75 9.82 5.45 1.01
N GLY A 76 10.04 6.65 1.56
CA GLY A 76 10.97 6.89 2.67
C GLY A 76 11.71 8.22 2.52
N ILE A 77 12.52 8.53 3.53
CA ILE A 77 13.29 9.76 3.61
C ILE A 77 14.66 9.53 2.94
N PRO A 78 15.08 10.36 1.97
CA PRO A 78 16.40 10.26 1.36
C PRO A 78 17.54 10.36 2.38
N LYS A 79 18.46 9.39 2.39
CA LYS A 79 19.76 9.51 3.10
C LYS A 79 20.56 10.71 2.57
N SER A 80 20.50 10.94 1.26
CA SER A 80 21.04 12.12 0.60
C SER A 80 20.00 12.68 -0.37
N ARG A 81 19.50 13.89 -0.06
CA ARG A 81 18.53 14.58 -0.92
C ARG A 81 19.09 14.85 -2.31
N PHE A 82 20.37 15.21 -2.41
CA PHE A 82 21.04 15.49 -3.68
C PHE A 82 21.10 14.26 -4.60
N LEU A 83 21.54 13.10 -4.09
CA LEU A 83 21.63 11.87 -4.89
C LEU A 83 20.26 11.40 -5.37
N VAL A 84 19.27 11.42 -4.48
CA VAL A 84 17.89 11.05 -4.80
C VAL A 84 17.29 12.02 -5.82
N ASP A 85 17.54 13.33 -5.67
CA ASP A 85 17.05 14.33 -6.62
C ASP A 85 17.71 14.20 -7.99
N GLN A 86 19.02 13.94 -8.07
CA GLN A 86 19.69 13.70 -9.35
C GLN A 86 19.11 12.47 -10.05
N MET A 87 18.89 11.36 -9.34
CA MET A 87 18.26 10.16 -9.93
C MET A 87 16.80 10.38 -10.36
N ARG A 88 16.06 11.26 -9.69
CA ARG A 88 14.65 11.55 -10.01
C ARG A 88 14.46 12.63 -11.07
N LYS A 89 15.35 13.63 -11.11
CA LYS A 89 15.16 14.89 -11.86
C LYS A 89 16.13 15.05 -13.04
N ASN A 90 17.13 14.17 -13.20
CA ASN A 90 18.05 14.27 -14.33
C ASN A 90 17.33 14.11 -15.68
N ARG A 91 17.19 15.24 -16.39
CA ARG A 91 16.46 15.34 -17.66
C ARG A 91 17.18 14.61 -18.80
N ALA A 92 18.51 14.67 -18.84
CA ALA A 92 19.31 13.99 -19.86
C ALA A 92 19.19 12.48 -19.74
N MET A 93 19.26 11.95 -18.51
CA MET A 93 19.07 10.53 -18.24
C MET A 93 17.65 10.07 -18.60
N LYS A 94 16.61 10.85 -18.25
CA LYS A 94 15.23 10.55 -18.64
C LYS A 94 15.06 10.52 -20.16
N TRP A 95 15.60 11.51 -20.86
CA TRP A 95 15.54 11.57 -22.31
C TRP A 95 16.20 10.34 -22.95
N MET A 96 17.40 9.97 -22.48
CA MET A 96 18.15 8.80 -22.97
C MET A 96 17.41 7.48 -22.70
N VAL A 97 16.88 7.29 -21.49
CA VAL A 97 16.12 6.08 -21.13
C VAL A 97 14.84 5.94 -21.97
N ASN A 98 14.22 7.06 -22.35
CA ASN A 98 13.04 7.07 -23.21
C ASN A 98 13.33 6.71 -24.67
N GLN A 99 14.59 6.69 -25.11
CA GLN A 99 14.97 6.22 -26.46
C GLN A 99 15.15 4.70 -26.53
N LEU A 100 15.12 4.01 -25.39
CA LEU A 100 15.36 2.57 -25.32
C LEU A 100 14.08 1.78 -25.60
N PRO A 101 14.19 0.54 -26.12
CA PRO A 101 13.05 -0.38 -26.22
C PRO A 101 12.38 -0.58 -24.86
N GLU A 102 11.06 -0.75 -24.84
CA GLU A 102 10.28 -0.83 -23.59
C GLU A 102 10.81 -1.90 -22.63
N THR A 103 11.19 -3.06 -23.13
CA THR A 103 11.76 -4.14 -22.30
C THR A 103 13.05 -3.72 -21.57
N THR A 104 13.92 -2.96 -22.23
CA THR A 104 15.18 -2.44 -21.65
C THR A 104 14.91 -1.27 -20.71
N LYS A 105 14.01 -0.37 -21.10
CA LYS A 105 13.55 0.75 -20.29
C LYS A 105 12.96 0.28 -18.96
N HIS A 106 12.06 -0.70 -18.98
CA HIS A 106 11.49 -1.30 -17.76
C HIS A 106 12.57 -1.89 -16.84
N LYS A 107 13.52 -2.66 -17.39
CA LYS A 107 14.64 -3.22 -16.61
C LYS A 107 15.47 -2.13 -15.95
N LEU A 108 15.76 -1.03 -16.65
CA LEU A 108 16.53 0.09 -16.12
C LEU A 108 15.78 0.85 -15.03
N LEU A 109 14.49 1.15 -15.24
CA LEU A 109 13.65 1.81 -14.24
C LEU A 109 13.53 0.94 -12.96
N ASN A 110 13.36 -0.37 -13.11
CA ASN A 110 13.32 -1.29 -11.98
C ASN A 110 14.65 -1.32 -11.20
N LYS A 111 15.79 -1.32 -11.91
CA LYS A 111 17.12 -1.23 -11.27
C LYS A 111 17.29 0.10 -10.53
N ARG A 112 16.88 1.22 -11.14
CA ARG A 112 16.89 2.54 -10.51
C ARG A 112 16.06 2.53 -9.23
N ASP A 113 14.84 2.02 -9.28
CA ASP A 113 13.94 2.02 -8.12
C ASP A 113 14.45 1.12 -6.99
N LYS A 114 15.04 -0.03 -7.34
CA LYS A 114 15.75 -0.90 -6.39
C LYS A 114 16.98 -0.24 -5.78
N MET A 115 17.70 0.59 -6.53
CA MET A 115 18.83 1.35 -5.98
C MET A 115 18.34 2.50 -5.08
N MET A 116 17.28 3.19 -5.52
CA MET A 116 16.65 4.27 -4.77
C MET A 116 16.14 3.78 -3.42
N SER A 117 15.49 2.61 -3.37
CA SER A 117 14.97 2.06 -2.11
C SER A 117 16.05 1.85 -1.05
N LYS A 118 17.30 1.52 -1.44
CA LYS A 118 18.45 1.39 -0.53
C LYS A 118 18.94 2.73 0.04
N LEU A 119 18.64 3.81 -0.66
CA LEU A 119 18.97 5.19 -0.30
C LEU A 119 17.86 5.86 0.51
N LEU A 120 16.72 5.20 0.69
CA LEU A 120 15.64 5.69 1.53
C LEU A 120 15.73 5.05 2.92
N VAL A 121 15.50 5.86 3.94
CA VAL A 121 15.29 5.42 5.31
C VAL A 121 13.79 5.46 5.59
N LYS A 122 13.23 4.35 6.05
CA LYS A 122 11.88 4.33 6.60
C LYS A 122 11.97 4.77 8.05
N GLU A 123 11.47 5.95 8.35
CA GLU A 123 11.37 6.42 9.72
C GLU A 123 10.33 5.55 10.45
N PRO A 124 10.70 4.88 11.55
CA PRO A 124 9.73 4.10 12.31
C PRO A 124 8.70 5.02 12.94
N MET A 125 7.45 4.57 13.00
CA MET A 125 6.40 5.26 13.75
C MET A 125 6.82 5.35 15.22
N ARG A 126 6.64 6.52 15.84
CA ARG A 126 6.86 6.71 17.27
C ARG A 126 6.01 5.71 18.08
N THR A 127 6.60 5.16 19.13
CA THR A 127 5.96 4.12 19.97
C THR A 127 4.65 4.61 20.59
N ASP A 128 4.61 5.83 21.12
CA ASP A 128 3.41 6.45 21.69
C ASP A 128 2.25 6.58 20.69
N THR A 129 2.58 6.90 19.44
CA THR A 129 1.62 7.00 18.34
C THR A 129 1.12 5.61 17.95
N ARG A 130 2.00 4.61 17.94
CA ARG A 130 1.62 3.22 17.67
C ARG A 130 0.66 2.68 18.72
N GLU A 131 0.98 2.86 20.00
CA GLU A 131 0.14 2.40 21.12
C GLU A 131 -1.25 3.08 21.08
N MET A 132 -1.29 4.40 20.88
CA MET A 132 -2.54 5.14 20.70
C MET A 132 -3.39 4.57 19.56
N LEU A 133 -2.78 4.29 18.40
CA LEU A 133 -3.50 3.76 17.24
C LEU A 133 -3.98 2.32 17.47
N LYS A 134 -3.20 1.48 18.15
CA LYS A 134 -3.63 0.13 18.55
C LYS A 134 -4.88 0.19 19.41
N THR A 135 -4.90 1.06 20.41
CA THR A 135 -6.09 1.28 21.25
C THR A 135 -7.26 1.84 20.43
N TYR A 136 -7.01 2.82 19.55
CA TYR A 136 -8.05 3.45 18.74
C TYR A 136 -8.77 2.46 17.81
N TYR A 137 -8.03 1.55 17.16
CA TYR A 137 -8.61 0.59 16.20
C TYR A 137 -9.05 -0.73 16.84
N GLN A 138 -8.84 -0.96 18.13
CA GLN A 138 -9.07 -2.26 18.76
C GLN A 138 -10.50 -2.80 18.51
N ASP A 139 -11.52 -1.98 18.72
CA ASP A 139 -12.91 -2.40 18.54
C ASP A 139 -13.25 -2.59 17.05
N ASP A 140 -12.72 -1.74 16.18
CA ASP A 140 -12.88 -1.87 14.72
C ASP A 140 -12.26 -3.17 14.22
N LEU A 141 -11.07 -3.54 14.72
CA LEU A 141 -10.40 -4.78 14.35
C LEU A 141 -11.21 -6.01 14.77
N LEU A 142 -11.73 -6.04 16.00
CA LEU A 142 -12.57 -7.16 16.47
C LEU A 142 -13.83 -7.30 15.60
N LYS A 143 -14.46 -6.17 15.25
CA LYS A 143 -15.61 -6.17 14.35
C LYS A 143 -15.23 -6.64 12.94
N LEU A 144 -14.10 -6.17 12.40
CA LEU A 144 -13.61 -6.54 11.09
C LEU A 144 -13.29 -8.04 11.01
N GLU A 145 -12.60 -8.61 12.02
CA GLU A 145 -12.33 -10.06 12.13
C GLU A 145 -13.61 -10.89 12.00
N SER A 146 -14.68 -10.46 12.68
CA SER A 146 -15.98 -11.13 12.61
C SER A 146 -16.65 -10.99 11.24
N ILE A 147 -16.50 -9.84 10.56
CA ILE A 147 -17.10 -9.59 9.24
C ILE A 147 -16.42 -10.43 8.16
N ILE A 148 -15.08 -10.48 8.17
CA ILE A 148 -14.31 -11.18 7.12
C ILE A 148 -14.02 -12.64 7.46
N GLY A 149 -14.34 -13.10 8.68
CA GLY A 149 -14.12 -14.47 9.13
C GLY A 149 -12.64 -14.87 9.21
N ARG A 150 -11.74 -13.92 9.50
CA ARG A 150 -10.28 -14.13 9.49
C ARG A 150 -9.62 -13.43 10.67
N SER A 151 -8.61 -14.07 11.26
CA SER A 151 -7.80 -13.46 12.32
C SER A 151 -6.93 -12.31 11.78
N LEU A 152 -6.95 -11.20 12.51
CA LEU A 152 -6.15 -9.99 12.32
C LEU A 152 -5.19 -9.78 13.50
N GLU A 153 -4.86 -10.84 14.24
CA GLU A 153 -3.97 -10.76 15.41
C GLU A 153 -2.61 -10.11 15.09
N HIS A 154 -2.09 -10.34 13.89
CA HIS A 154 -0.85 -9.75 13.41
C HIS A 154 -0.90 -8.21 13.25
N TRP A 155 -2.08 -7.59 13.30
CA TRP A 155 -2.26 -6.13 13.33
C TRP A 155 -2.30 -5.55 14.75
N ARG A 156 -2.41 -6.40 15.78
CA ARG A 156 -2.53 -6.02 17.20
C ARG A 156 -1.19 -5.76 17.88
#